data_AF-A0A8J3GCW5-F1
#
_entry.id   AF-A0A8J3GCW5-F1
#
_cell.length_a   1.000
_cell.length_b   1.000
_cell.length_c   1.000
_cell.angle_alpha   90.00
_cell.angle_beta   90.00
_cell.angle_gamma   90.00
#
_symmetry.space_group_name_H-M   'P 1'
#
loop_
_entity.id
_entity.type
_entity.pdbx_description
1 polymer ?
#
loop_
_entity_poly.entity_id
_entity_poly.type
_entity_poly.pdbx_seq_one_letter_code
_entity_poly.pdbx_strand_id
1 'polypeptide(L)'
;MHSNEPIERQSLQKILARIREDFYHNQHPRTLFRDQIVLCQAITWPAAWLHDKGLHLPPQRYEALIVQRLDEIVKHGNRAQYQTYFPRYLMQCLQQWFLRHGDRLCDELRHVRHALWQTDQIIRAIQQSQPPDHAYTQNLAQAHRIISSQRRRKCASENH
;
A
#
# COMPACT_ATOMS: atom_id res chain seq x y z
N MET A 1 26.94 4.96 -9.09
CA MET A 1 25.66 5.06 -9.81
C MET A 1 24.66 4.13 -9.14
N HIS A 2 23.77 4.67 -8.32
CA HIS A 2 22.72 3.86 -7.67
C HIS A 2 21.59 3.72 -8.68
N SER A 3 21.53 2.58 -9.36
CA SER A 3 20.43 2.25 -10.26
C SER A 3 19.13 2.34 -9.48
N ASN A 4 18.28 3.29 -9.88
CA ASN A 4 16.94 3.46 -9.36
C ASN A 4 16.09 2.30 -9.92
N GLU A 5 16.35 1.08 -9.46
CA GLU A 5 15.55 -0.07 -9.86
C GLU A 5 14.12 0.15 -9.37
N PRO A 6 13.11 -0.13 -10.20
CA PRO A 6 11.72 0.02 -9.80
C PRO A 6 11.46 -0.82 -8.54
N ILE A 7 10.76 -0.23 -7.57
CA ILE A 7 10.49 -0.80 -6.23
C ILE A 7 9.96 -2.25 -6.33
N GLU A 8 9.16 -2.53 -7.35
CA GLU A 8 8.61 -3.86 -7.66
C GLU A 8 9.68 -4.91 -7.91
N ARG A 9 10.74 -4.57 -8.67
CA ARG A 9 11.87 -5.48 -8.92
C ARG A 9 12.65 -5.75 -7.65
N GLN A 10 12.85 -4.73 -6.82
CA GLN A 10 13.53 -4.89 -5.53
C GLN A 10 12.75 -5.83 -4.60
N SER A 11 11.43 -5.67 -4.49
CA SER A 11 10.58 -6.56 -3.69
C SER A 11 10.62 -8.00 -4.21
N LEU A 12 10.54 -8.22 -5.53
CA LEU A 12 10.65 -9.56 -6.10
C LEU A 12 12.02 -10.21 -5.82
N GLN A 13 13.10 -9.44 -5.96
CA GLN A 13 14.45 -9.92 -5.64
C GLN A 13 14.58 -10.32 -4.17
N LYS A 14 13.98 -9.57 -3.23
CA LYS A 14 13.99 -9.92 -1.81
C LYS A 14 13.25 -11.23 -1.53
N ILE A 15 12.09 -11.44 -2.15
CA ILE A 15 11.35 -12.70 -2.02
C ILE A 15 12.18 -13.86 -2.56
N LEU A 16 12.80 -13.70 -3.74
CA LEU A 16 13.65 -14.73 -4.34
C LEU A 16 14.91 -15.01 -3.51
N ALA A 17 15.53 -13.98 -2.94
CA ALA A 17 16.66 -14.12 -2.03
C ALA A 17 16.27 -14.93 -0.79
N ARG A 18 15.12 -14.62 -0.19
CA ARG A 18 14.60 -15.37 0.97
C ARG A 18 14.31 -16.83 0.64
N ILE A 19 13.69 -17.09 -0.52
CA ILE A 19 13.44 -18.47 -0.99
C ILE A 19 14.76 -19.24 -1.13
N ARG A 20 15.79 -18.58 -1.68
CA ARG A 20 17.11 -19.19 -1.84
C ARG A 20 17.71 -19.58 -0.50
N GLU A 21 17.66 -18.70 0.49
CA GLU A 21 18.20 -18.93 1.83
C GLU A 21 17.46 -20.08 2.53
N ASP A 22 16.12 -20.02 2.60
CA ASP A 22 15.35 -20.97 3.41
C ASP A 22 15.31 -22.36 2.77
N PHE A 23 15.12 -22.44 1.45
CA PHE A 23 14.78 -23.69 0.76
C PHE A 23 15.95 -24.31 -0.03
N TYR A 24 16.88 -23.49 -0.52
CA TYR A 24 17.95 -23.90 -1.42
C TYR A 24 19.38 -23.80 -0.83
N HIS A 25 19.58 -23.39 0.42
CA HIS A 25 20.94 -23.20 0.98
C HIS A 25 21.87 -24.44 0.86
N ASN A 26 21.33 -25.65 1.04
CA ASN A 26 22.09 -26.90 0.92
C ASN A 26 21.94 -27.59 -0.45
N GLN A 27 21.32 -26.94 -1.43
CA GLN A 27 21.09 -27.51 -2.75
C GLN A 27 22.13 -27.04 -3.76
N HIS A 28 22.38 -27.86 -4.79
CA HIS A 28 23.29 -27.48 -5.86
C HIS A 28 22.76 -26.22 -6.61
N PRO A 29 23.61 -25.24 -6.96
CA PRO A 29 23.17 -23.99 -7.62
C PRO A 29 22.34 -24.19 -8.90
N ARG A 30 22.61 -25.26 -9.65
CA ARG A 30 21.84 -25.65 -10.85
C ARG A 30 20.36 -25.93 -10.54
N THR A 31 20.03 -26.42 -9.35
CA THR A 31 18.64 -26.72 -8.98
C THR A 31 17.82 -25.43 -8.89
N LEU A 32 18.37 -24.38 -8.27
CA LEU A 32 17.71 -23.07 -8.21
C LEU A 32 17.50 -22.49 -9.61
N PHE A 33 18.51 -22.57 -10.48
CA PHE A 33 18.40 -22.05 -11.85
C PHE A 33 17.32 -22.78 -12.66
N ARG A 34 17.25 -24.11 -12.55
CA ARG A 34 16.20 -24.93 -13.18
C ARG A 34 14.81 -24.53 -12.70
N ASP A 35 14.68 -24.27 -11.41
CA ASP A 35 13.41 -24.03 -10.75
C ASP A 35 12.94 -22.55 -10.88
N GLN A 36 13.82 -21.66 -11.33
CA GLN A 36 13.62 -20.20 -11.33
C GLN A 36 12.35 -19.75 -12.05
N ILE A 37 12.03 -20.34 -13.21
CA ILE A 37 10.82 -19.97 -13.97
C ILE A 37 9.56 -20.29 -13.17
N VAL A 38 9.51 -21.48 -12.57
CA VAL A 38 8.34 -21.93 -11.81
C VAL A 38 8.21 -21.14 -10.50
N LEU A 39 9.32 -20.79 -9.86
CA LEU A 39 9.33 -19.91 -8.69
C LEU A 39 8.80 -18.51 -9.03
N CYS A 40 9.27 -17.92 -10.12
CA CYS A 40 8.76 -16.64 -10.60
C CYS A 40 7.26 -16.72 -10.86
N GLN A 41 6.79 -17.77 -11.56
CA GLN A 41 5.35 -17.97 -11.79
C GLN A 41 4.58 -18.12 -10.47
N ALA A 42 5.11 -18.87 -9.49
CA ALA A 42 4.47 -19.04 -8.19
C ALA A 42 4.34 -17.72 -7.44
N ILE A 43 5.34 -16.84 -7.52
CA ILE A 43 5.34 -15.53 -6.85
C ILE A 43 4.53 -14.51 -7.63
N THR A 44 4.38 -14.61 -8.95
CA THR A 44 3.58 -13.66 -9.74
C THR A 44 2.12 -14.06 -9.87
N TRP A 45 1.78 -15.34 -9.70
CA TRP A 45 0.40 -15.82 -9.76
C TRP A 45 -0.54 -15.08 -8.77
N PRO A 46 -0.17 -14.85 -7.50
CA PRO A 46 -1.04 -14.10 -6.60
C PRO A 46 -1.25 -12.65 -7.01
N ALA A 47 -0.25 -12.01 -7.63
CA ALA A 47 -0.39 -10.67 -8.17
C ALA A 47 -1.41 -10.64 -9.33
N ALA A 48 -1.37 -11.63 -10.22
CA ALA A 48 -2.37 -11.77 -11.27
C ALA A 48 -3.77 -12.01 -10.69
N TRP A 49 -3.90 -12.91 -9.71
CA TRP A 49 -5.17 -13.18 -9.04
C TRP A 49 -5.76 -11.93 -8.38
N LEU A 50 -4.94 -11.10 -7.72
CA LEU A 50 -5.35 -9.84 -7.13
C LEU A 50 -5.82 -8.84 -8.20
N HIS A 51 -5.07 -8.74 -9.30
CA HIS A 51 -5.40 -7.87 -10.42
C HIS A 51 -6.76 -8.22 -11.04
N ASP A 52 -7.01 -9.51 -11.28
CA ASP A 52 -8.29 -10.01 -11.83
C ASP A 52 -9.48 -9.71 -10.91
N LYS A 53 -9.23 -9.60 -9.60
CA LYS A 53 -10.23 -9.19 -8.59
C LYS A 53 -10.35 -7.67 -8.42
N GLY A 54 -9.59 -6.89 -9.18
CA GLY A 54 -9.53 -5.42 -9.08
C GLY A 54 -8.88 -4.93 -7.77
N LEU A 55 -8.10 -5.79 -7.12
CA LEU A 55 -7.40 -5.49 -5.88
C LEU A 55 -5.98 -5.03 -6.17
N HIS A 56 -5.55 -4.01 -5.44
CA HIS A 56 -4.21 -3.44 -5.58
C HIS A 56 -3.54 -3.45 -4.20
N LEU A 57 -2.34 -4.04 -4.13
CA LEU A 57 -1.50 -4.02 -2.94
C LEU A 57 -0.26 -3.17 -3.20
N PRO A 58 0.16 -2.32 -2.24
CA PRO A 58 1.47 -1.71 -2.29
C PRO A 58 2.57 -2.79 -2.33
N PRO A 59 3.69 -2.59 -3.07
CA PRO A 59 4.75 -3.60 -3.21
C PRO A 59 5.26 -4.18 -1.89
N GLN A 60 5.42 -3.34 -0.87
CA GLN A 60 5.86 -3.73 0.47
C GLN A 60 4.87 -4.66 1.18
N ARG A 61 3.55 -4.41 1.02
CA ARG A 61 2.51 -5.28 1.58
C ARG A 61 2.43 -6.60 0.82
N TYR A 62 2.62 -6.57 -0.49
CA TYR A 62 2.70 -7.79 -1.29
C TYR A 62 3.88 -8.66 -0.85
N GLU A 63 5.06 -8.05 -0.71
CA GLU A 63 6.26 -8.70 -0.19
C GLU A 63 6.02 -9.32 1.19
N ALA A 64 5.48 -8.55 2.14
CA ALA A 64 5.18 -9.04 3.48
C ALA A 64 4.19 -10.22 3.47
N LEU A 65 3.15 -10.15 2.61
CA LEU A 65 2.18 -11.22 2.47
C LEU A 65 2.84 -12.52 1.98
N ILE A 66 3.65 -12.45 0.92
CA ILE A 66 4.34 -13.62 0.39
C ILE A 66 5.37 -14.18 1.39
N VAL A 67 6.16 -13.31 2.04
CA VAL A 67 7.12 -13.73 3.08
C VAL A 67 6.41 -14.44 4.23
N GLN A 68 5.28 -13.92 4.69
CA GLN A 68 4.50 -14.58 5.75
C GLN A 68 4.04 -15.99 5.32
N ARG A 69 3.68 -16.19 4.04
CA ARG A 69 3.34 -17.53 3.53
C ARG A 69 4.56 -18.45 3.50
N LEU A 70 5.74 -17.93 3.13
CA LEU A 70 6.98 -18.69 3.18
C LEU A 70 7.32 -19.11 4.62
N ASP A 71 7.19 -18.20 5.59
CA ASP A 71 7.41 -18.48 7.01
C ASP A 71 6.46 -19.57 7.53
N GLU A 72 5.19 -19.56 7.12
CA GLU A 72 4.23 -20.63 7.46
C GLU A 72 4.64 -21.97 6.87
N ILE A 73 5.14 -22.00 5.63
CA ILE A 73 5.67 -23.23 5.01
C ILE A 73 6.90 -23.73 5.76
N VAL A 74 7.82 -22.85 6.16
CA VAL A 74 9.00 -23.24 6.95
C VAL A 74 8.59 -23.79 8.31
N LYS A 75 7.59 -23.18 8.96
CA LYS A 75 7.16 -23.54 10.31
C LYS A 75 6.32 -24.82 10.37
N HIS A 76 5.45 -25.04 9.38
CA HIS A 76 4.44 -26.10 9.43
C HIS A 76 4.61 -27.16 8.34
N GLY A 77 5.40 -26.89 7.30
CA GLY A 77 5.61 -27.79 6.19
C GLY A 77 6.56 -28.95 6.54
N ASN A 78 6.25 -30.14 6.01
CA ASN A 78 7.18 -31.27 6.07
C ASN A 78 8.21 -31.17 4.93
N ARG A 79 9.38 -30.60 5.22
CA ARG A 79 10.45 -30.37 4.23
C ARG A 79 10.83 -31.61 3.44
N ALA A 80 10.90 -32.77 4.08
CA ALA A 80 11.27 -34.03 3.43
C ALA A 80 10.29 -34.41 2.30
N GLN A 81 9.02 -34.01 2.39
CA GLN A 81 8.02 -34.33 1.38
C GLN A 81 8.16 -33.44 0.15
N TYR A 82 8.29 -32.12 0.33
CA TYR A 82 8.21 -31.18 -0.80
C TYR A 82 9.56 -30.75 -1.39
N GLN A 83 10.69 -31.06 -0.76
CA GLN A 83 12.00 -30.50 -1.15
C GLN A 83 12.38 -30.76 -2.61
N THR A 84 12.02 -31.92 -3.17
CA THR A 84 12.33 -32.30 -4.55
C THR A 84 11.50 -31.53 -5.59
N TYR A 85 10.34 -31.00 -5.20
CA TYR A 85 9.37 -30.33 -6.08
C TYR A 85 8.85 -29.01 -5.47
N PHE A 86 9.71 -28.34 -4.70
CA PHE A 86 9.36 -27.16 -3.93
C PHE A 86 8.65 -26.06 -4.74
N PRO A 87 9.06 -25.71 -5.98
CA PRO A 87 8.39 -24.65 -6.73
C PRO A 87 6.90 -24.94 -6.99
N ARG A 88 6.56 -26.19 -7.30
CA ARG A 88 5.17 -26.61 -7.52
C ARG A 88 4.38 -26.64 -6.22
N TYR A 89 5.03 -27.09 -5.14
CA TYR A 89 4.44 -27.06 -3.82
C TYR A 89 4.13 -25.62 -3.37
N LEU A 90 5.08 -24.70 -3.54
CA LEU A 90 4.90 -23.28 -3.24
C LEU A 90 3.73 -22.69 -4.03
N MET A 91 3.69 -22.92 -5.35
CA MET A 91 2.58 -22.50 -6.21
C MET A 91 1.24 -22.99 -5.65
N GLN A 92 1.13 -24.29 -5.34
CA GLN A 92 -0.08 -24.89 -4.82
C GLN A 92 -0.49 -24.29 -3.47
N CYS A 93 0.45 -24.09 -2.55
CA CYS A 93 0.17 -23.47 -1.25
C CYS A 93 -0.36 -22.05 -1.40
N LEU A 94 0.26 -21.24 -2.25
CA LEU A 94 -0.19 -19.87 -2.52
C LEU A 94 -1.59 -19.89 -3.15
N GLN A 95 -1.80 -20.69 -4.19
CA GLN A 95 -3.11 -20.83 -4.84
C GLN A 95 -4.20 -21.22 -3.86
N GLN A 96 -3.98 -22.28 -3.06
CA GLN A 96 -4.96 -22.73 -2.08
C GLN A 96 -5.24 -21.68 -1.01
N TRP A 97 -4.22 -20.96 -0.55
CA TRP A 97 -4.41 -19.92 0.45
C TRP A 97 -5.27 -18.77 -0.10
N PHE A 98 -4.95 -18.27 -1.30
CA PHE A 98 -5.71 -17.19 -1.95
C PHE A 98 -7.13 -17.63 -2.32
N LEU A 99 -7.34 -18.89 -2.72
CA LEU A 99 -8.69 -19.40 -2.97
C LEU A 99 -9.54 -19.51 -1.69
N ARG A 100 -8.93 -19.81 -0.53
CA ARG A 100 -9.65 -19.95 0.75
C ARG A 100 -9.83 -18.65 1.51
N HIS A 101 -8.84 -17.77 1.48
CA HIS A 101 -8.79 -16.53 2.27
C HIS A 101 -8.92 -15.27 1.43
N GLY A 102 -9.01 -15.42 0.11
CA GLY A 102 -9.12 -14.32 -0.83
C GLY A 102 -10.30 -13.42 -0.56
N ASP A 103 -11.46 -13.96 -0.15
CA ASP A 103 -12.65 -13.17 0.15
C ASP A 103 -12.43 -12.24 1.36
N ARG A 104 -11.79 -12.75 2.41
CA ARG A 104 -11.40 -11.93 3.57
C ARG A 104 -10.43 -10.83 3.17
N LEU A 105 -9.44 -11.16 2.34
CA LEU A 105 -8.49 -10.17 1.81
C LEU A 105 -9.20 -9.11 0.95
N CYS A 106 -10.20 -9.51 0.15
CA CYS A 106 -11.04 -8.58 -0.61
C CYS A 106 -11.76 -7.61 0.31
N ASP A 107 -12.36 -8.12 1.39
CA ASP A 107 -13.14 -7.30 2.32
C ASP A 107 -12.26 -6.30 3.08
N GLU A 108 -11.08 -6.74 3.55
CA GLU A 108 -10.11 -5.88 4.22
C GLU A 108 -9.63 -4.76 3.28
N LEU A 109 -9.27 -5.08 2.04
CA LEU A 109 -8.82 -4.09 1.06
C LEU A 109 -9.93 -3.16 0.58
N ARG A 110 -11.15 -3.69 0.44
CA ARG A 110 -12.33 -2.87 0.10
C ARG A 110 -12.64 -1.88 1.22
N HIS A 111 -12.53 -2.30 2.48
CA HIS A 111 -12.70 -1.41 3.63
C HIS A 111 -11.66 -0.28 3.62
N VAL A 112 -10.39 -0.61 3.41
CA VAL A 112 -9.32 0.40 3.29
C VAL A 112 -9.59 1.36 2.13
N ARG A 113 -10.02 0.86 0.96
CA ARG A 113 -10.39 1.71 -0.17
C ARG A 113 -11.55 2.64 0.16
N HIS A 114 -12.58 2.16 0.85
CA HIS A 114 -13.69 3.00 1.29
C HIS A 114 -13.26 4.06 2.29
N ALA A 115 -12.41 3.71 3.26
CA ALA A 115 -11.88 4.67 4.24
C ALA A 115 -11.04 5.76 3.55
N LEU A 116 -10.17 5.39 2.60
CA LEU A 116 -9.39 6.34 1.81
C LEU A 116 -10.29 7.26 0.97
N TRP A 117 -11.32 6.70 0.34
CA TRP A 117 -12.29 7.49 -0.41
C TRP A 117 -13.02 8.50 0.50
N GLN A 118 -13.46 8.09 1.70
CA GLN A 118 -14.07 8.99 2.67
C GLN A 118 -13.13 10.12 3.07
N THR A 119 -11.85 9.82 3.33
CA THR A 119 -10.85 10.83 3.67
C THR A 119 -10.62 11.81 2.52
N ASP A 120 -10.54 11.35 1.26
CA ASP A 120 -10.42 12.22 0.08
C ASP A 120 -11.62 13.16 -0.05
N GLN A 121 -12.84 12.66 0.17
CA GLN A 121 -14.04 13.49 0.17
C GLN A 121 -13.99 14.57 1.26
N ILE A 122 -13.53 14.23 2.47
CA ILE A 122 -13.37 15.20 3.56
C ILE A 122 -12.32 16.26 3.19
N ILE A 123 -11.16 15.86 2.64
CA ILE A 123 -10.13 16.80 2.20
C ILE A 123 -10.67 17.75 1.14
N ARG A 124 -11.37 17.22 0.12
CA ARG A 124 -12.01 18.04 -0.92
C ARG A 124 -13.04 18.99 -0.34
N ALA A 125 -13.87 18.53 0.60
CA ALA A 125 -14.84 19.38 1.27
C ALA A 125 -14.16 20.50 2.06
N ILE A 126 -13.05 20.23 2.77
CA ILE A 126 -12.25 21.25 3.46
C ILE A 126 -11.65 22.26 2.47
N GLN A 127 -11.10 21.78 1.35
CA GLN A 127 -10.53 22.64 0.30
C GLN A 127 -11.60 23.52 -0.36
N GLN A 128 -12.81 22.99 -0.57
CA GLN A 128 -13.96 23.74 -1.10
C GLN A 128 -14.59 24.69 -0.07
N SER A 129 -14.46 24.38 1.22
CA SER A 129 -14.95 25.19 2.33
C SER A 129 -13.93 26.24 2.80
N GLN A 130 -12.70 26.23 2.26
CA GLN A 130 -11.79 27.36 2.44
C GLN A 130 -12.45 28.59 1.79
N PRO A 131 -12.66 29.68 2.55
CA PRO A 131 -13.25 30.88 1.99
C PRO A 131 -12.38 31.34 0.82
N PRO A 132 -12.96 31.74 -0.33
CA PRO A 132 -12.16 32.39 -1.36
C PRO A 132 -11.41 33.57 -0.72
N ASP A 133 -10.17 33.86 -1.13
CA ASP A 133 -9.33 34.94 -0.57
C ASP A 133 -10.06 36.31 -0.48
N HIS A 134 -11.13 36.48 -1.27
CA HIS A 134 -12.09 37.57 -1.18
C HIS A 134 -12.81 37.69 0.18
N ALA A 135 -13.18 36.60 0.83
CA ALA A 135 -13.83 36.63 2.15
C ALA A 135 -12.87 37.12 3.25
N TYR A 136 -11.58 36.77 3.16
CA TYR A 136 -10.56 37.27 4.11
C TYR A 136 -10.36 38.79 3.95
N THR A 137 -10.19 39.27 2.71
CA THR A 137 -10.05 40.70 2.43
C THR A 137 -11.34 41.49 2.70
N GLN A 138 -12.53 40.91 2.46
CA GLN A 138 -13.81 41.51 2.84
C GLN A 138 -13.97 41.61 4.37
N ASN A 139 -13.58 40.58 5.12
CA ASN A 139 -13.61 40.61 6.59
C ASN A 139 -12.66 41.67 7.15
N LEU A 140 -11.45 41.80 6.59
CA LEU A 140 -10.51 42.87 6.96
C LEU A 140 -11.04 44.26 6.59
N ALA A 141 -11.64 44.41 5.40
CA ALA A 141 -12.26 45.67 4.98
C ALA A 141 -13.45 46.05 5.88
N GLN A 142 -14.26 45.08 6.29
CA GLN A 142 -15.38 45.28 7.20
C GLN A 142 -14.89 45.65 8.61
N ALA A 143 -13.86 44.98 9.12
CA ALA A 143 -13.22 45.32 10.39
C ALA A 143 -12.65 46.76 10.36
N HIS A 144 -11.98 47.14 9.27
CA HIS A 144 -11.44 48.49 9.10
C HIS A 144 -12.55 49.57 9.10
N ARG A 145 -13.69 49.31 8.45
CA ARG A 145 -14.85 50.21 8.46
C ARG A 145 -15.42 50.41 9.86
N ILE A 146 -15.50 49.35 10.65
CA ILE A 146 -15.97 49.42 12.05
C ILE A 146 -15.01 50.27 12.89
N ILE A 147 -13.71 49.99 12.85
CA ILE A 147 -12.69 50.71 13.64
C ILE A 147 -12.63 52.20 13.25
N SER A 148 -12.65 52.50 11.95
CA SER A 148 -12.61 53.88 11.46
C SER A 148 -13.89 54.67 11.81
N SER A 149 -15.06 54.02 11.79
CA SER A 149 -16.32 54.65 12.20
C SER A 149 -16.35 54.98 13.70
N GLN A 150 -15.77 54.11 14.55
CA GLN A 150 -15.66 54.34 15.99
C GLN A 150 -14.70 55.49 16.31
N ARG A 151 -13.56 55.58 15.61
CA ARG A 151 -12.63 56.73 15.74
C ARG A 151 -13.28 58.06 15.36
N ARG A 152 -14.05 58.10 14.27
CA ARG A 152 -14.78 59.32 13.86
C ARG A 152 -15.81 59.76 14.89
N ARG A 153 -16.52 58.82 15.51
CA ARG A 153 -17.48 59.12 16.60
C ARG A 153 -16.79 59.67 17.85
N LYS A 154 -15.60 59.16 18.18
CA LYS A 154 -14.83 59.63 19.34
C LYS A 154 -14.28 61.06 19.18
N CYS A 155 -13.78 61.42 17.99
CA CYS A 155 -13.35 62.80 17.73
C CYS A 155 -14.52 63.81 17.63
N ALA A 156 -15.73 63.35 17.29
CA ALA A 156 -16.93 64.20 17.30
C ALA A 156 -17.45 64.49 18.72
N SER A 157 -17.17 63.61 19.70
CA SER A 157 -17.55 63.80 21.11
C SER A 157 -16.55 64.58 21.95
N GLU A 158 -15.33 64.83 21.45
CA GLU A 158 -14.29 65.61 22.14
C GLU A 158 -14.29 67.11 21.75
N ASN A 159 -15.18 67.53 20.84
CA ASN A 159 -15.37 68.93 20.42
C ASN A 159 -16.73 69.52 20.90
N HIS A 160 -17.21 69.11 22.07
CA HIS A 160 -18.35 69.73 22.77
C HIS A 160 -17.97 70.00 24.22
#